data_AF-A0A3N9NYM8-F1
#
_entry.id   AF-A0A3N9NYM8-F1
#
_cell.length_a   1.000
_cell.length_b   1.000
_cell.length_c   1.000
_cell.angle_alpha   90.00
_cell.angle_beta   90.00
_cell.angle_gamma   90.00
#
_symmetry.space_group_name_H-M   'P 1'
#
loop_
_entity.id
_entity.type
_entity.pdbx_description
1 polymer ?
#
loop_
_entity_poly.entity_id
_entity_poly.type
_entity_poly.pdbx_seq_one_letter_code
_entity_poly.pdbx_strand_id
1 'polypeptide(L)' 'MAILLTKNSKIIIQGITGSEGSFHTQQMIDYKTNVVGGVT' A
#
# COMPACT_ATOMS: atom_id res chain seq x y z
N MET A 1 -16.49 -12.67 -0.18
CA MET A 1 -15.33 -13.53 0.09
C MET A 1 -14.16 -12.99 -0.73
N ALA A 2 -13.05 -12.61 -0.12
CA ALA A 2 -11.85 -12.23 -0.85
C ALA A 2 -10.88 -13.41 -0.89
N ILE A 3 -10.17 -13.59 -2.01
CA ILE A 3 -9.31 -14.77 -2.24
C ILE A 3 -7.85 -14.51 -1.82
N LEU A 4 -7.34 -13.31 -2.07
CA LEU A 4 -5.93 -12.97 -1.86
C LEU A 4 -5.71 -11.89 -0.79
N LEU A 5 -6.46 -10.79 -0.85
CA LEU A 5 -6.28 -9.64 0.02
C LEU A 5 -7.49 -9.42 0.92
N THR A 6 -7.22 -9.11 2.18
CA THR A 6 -8.23 -8.77 3.18
C THR A 6 -7.82 -7.49 3.90
N LYS A 7 -8.73 -6.93 4.70
CA LYS A 7 -8.42 -5.80 5.58
C LYS A 7 -7.25 -6.05 6.57
N ASN A 8 -6.91 -7.31 6.83
CA ASN A 8 -5.81 -7.69 7.73
C ASN A 8 -4.47 -7.87 6.98
N SER A 9 -4.48 -7.88 5.64
CA SER A 9 -3.26 -8.01 4.83
C SER A 9 -2.32 -6.85 5.10
N LYS A 10 -1.05 -7.15 5.36
CA LYS A 10 0.00 -6.14 5.56
C LYS A 10 0.72 -5.91 4.23
N ILE A 11 0.70 -4.67 3.73
CA ILE A 11 1.24 -4.32 2.41
C ILE A 11 2.54 -3.55 2.56
N ILE A 12 3.57 -3.94 1.80
CA ILE A 12 4.83 -3.19 1.63
C ILE A 12 4.89 -2.70 0.20
N ILE A 13 5.39 -1.46 0.01
CA ILE A 13 5.53 -0.85 -1.32
C ILE A 13 7.01 -0.65 -1.64
N GLN A 14 7.47 -1.24 -2.74
CA GLN A 14 8.82 -1.03 -3.26
C GLN A 14 8.84 0.19 -4.19
N GLY A 15 9.87 1.04 -4.05
CA GLY A 15 9.93 2.34 -4.73
C GLY A 15 8.96 3.37 -4.13
N ILE A 16 8.66 3.27 -2.83
CA ILE A 16 7.66 4.13 -2.17
C ILE A 16 7.98 5.63 -2.29
N THR A 17 9.26 5.98 -2.37
CA THR A 17 9.73 7.36 -2.50
C THR A 17 9.72 7.90 -3.93
N GLY A 18 9.41 7.07 -4.94
CA GLY A 18 9.23 7.53 -6.32
C GLY A 18 7.91 8.29 -6.51
N SER A 19 7.80 9.10 -7.57
CA SER A 19 6.59 9.88 -7.90
C SER A 19 5.32 9.04 -7.86
N GLU A 20 5.28 7.96 -8.65
CA GLU A 20 4.11 7.08 -8.75
C GLU A 20 3.90 6.25 -7.48
N GLY A 21 5.00 5.80 -6.87
CA GLY A 21 4.97 5.05 -5.62
C GLY A 21 4.31 5.86 -4.49
N SER A 22 4.76 7.10 -4.29
CA SER A 22 4.19 8.02 -3.29
C SER A 22 2.75 8.39 -3.62
N PHE A 23 2.44 8.70 -4.88
CA PHE A 23 1.09 9.08 -5.31
C PHE A 23 0.06 7.97 -5.05
N HIS A 24 0.33 6.73 -5.49
CA HIS A 24 -0.59 5.63 -5.27
C HIS A 24 -0.63 5.17 -3.81
N THR A 25 0.49 5.25 -3.09
CA THR A 25 0.51 4.95 -1.64
C THR A 25 -0.47 5.85 -0.88
N GLN A 26 -0.50 7.15 -1.18
CA GLN A 26 -1.42 8.07 -0.54
C GLN A 26 -2.89 7.65 -0.77
N GLN A 27 -3.24 7.34 -2.02
CA GLN A 27 -4.59 6.85 -2.36
C GLN A 27 -4.94 5.55 -1.64
N MET A 28 -3.99 4.62 -1.53
CA MET A 28 -4.18 3.35 -0.80
C MET A 28 -4.45 3.57 0.68
N ILE A 29 -3.74 4.51 1.32
CA ILE A 29 -3.94 4.88 2.73
C ILE A 29 -5.30 5.56 2.92
N ASP A 30 -5.69 6.47 2.02
CA ASP A 30 -6.99 7.14 2.05
C ASP A 30 -8.14 6.12 1.96
N TYR A 31 -7.94 5.08 1.14
CA TYR A 31 -8.85 3.93 1.00
C TYR A 31 -8.75 2.90 2.14
N LYS A 32 -7.99 3.20 3.20
CA LYS A 32 -7.82 2.36 4.41
C LYS A 32 -7.10 1.03 4.16
N THR A 33 -6.24 0.97 3.15
CA THR A 33 -5.32 -0.16 2.96
C THR A 33 -4.26 -0.15 4.06
N ASN A 34 -3.97 -1.32 4.64
CA ASN A 34 -2.98 -1.45 5.70
C ASN A 34 -1.55 -1.53 5.13
N VAL A 35 -1.03 -0.38 4.68
CA VAL A 35 0.36 -0.20 4.26
C VAL A 35 1.24 -0.11 5.51
N VAL A 36 2.20 -1.03 5.66
CA VAL A 36 3.04 -1.15 6.86
C VAL A 36 4.45 -0.59 6.66
N GLY A 37 4.78 -0.16 5.45
CA GLY A 37 6.07 0.45 5.13
C GLY A 37 6.39 0.38 3.63
N GLY A 38 7.59 0.82 3.29
CA GLY A 38 8.09 0.70 1.92
C GLY A 38 9.62 0.72 1.88
N VAL A 39 10.15 0.33 0.72
CA VAL A 39 11.58 0.29 0.43
C VAL A 39 11.85 1.27 -0.70
N THR A 40 13.02 1.92 -0.67
CA THR A 40 13.50 2.82 -1.73
C THR A 40 13.99 2.04 -2.94
#